data_AF-A0A7K2Q7W5-F1
#
_entry.id   AF-A0A7K2Q7W5-F1
#
_cell.length_a   1.000
_cell.length_b   1.000
_cell.length_c   1.000
_cell.angle_alpha   90.00
_cell.angle_beta   90.00
_cell.angle_gamma   90.00
#
_symmetry.space_group_name_H-M   'P 1'
#
loop_
_entity.id
_entity.type
_entity.pdbx_description
1 polymer ?
#
loop_
_entity_poly.entity_id
_entity_poly.type
_entity_poly.pdbx_seq_one_letter_code
_entity_poly.pdbx_strand_id
1 'polypeptide(L)'
;MDKQTFWKLIDAARTDAEPHQVAARASELLARCPEAEIAAAQQVLWDLLAESYRSPLWAAAYVINGGCSDDGFDYFRGWLLT
;
A
#
# COMPACT_ATOMS: atom_id res chain seq x y z
N MET A 1 1.66 13.50 -6.86
CA MET A 1 0.71 13.54 -5.74
C MET A 1 1.40 13.67 -4.41
N ASP A 2 0.72 14.31 -3.48
CA ASP A 2 1.06 14.28 -2.06
C ASP A 2 0.46 13.06 -1.34
N LYS A 3 0.85 12.87 -0.07
CA LYS A 3 0.41 11.75 0.77
C LYS A 3 -1.12 11.71 0.94
N GLN A 4 -1.79 12.85 1.01
CA GLN A 4 -3.25 12.90 1.19
C GLN A 4 -3.98 12.44 -0.09
N THR A 5 -3.50 12.86 -1.25
CA THR A 5 -4.06 12.50 -2.56
C THR A 5 -3.82 11.02 -2.85
N PHE A 6 -2.64 10.50 -2.49
CA PHE A 6 -2.36 9.06 -2.54
C PHE A 6 -3.40 8.25 -1.75
N TRP A 7 -3.67 8.61 -0.49
CA TRP A 7 -4.65 7.89 0.32
C TRP A 7 -6.07 7.98 -0.24
N LYS A 8 -6.48 9.13 -0.79
CA LYS A 8 -7.77 9.24 -1.50
C LYS A 8 -7.88 8.31 -2.70
N LEU A 9 -6.79 8.12 -3.45
CA LEU A 9 -6.75 7.18 -4.57
C LEU A 9 -6.89 5.74 -4.07
N ILE A 10 -6.20 5.39 -2.99
CA ILE A 10 -6.31 4.07 -2.35
C ILE A 10 -7.74 3.84 -1.82
N ASP A 11 -8.36 4.81 -1.16
CA ASP A 11 -9.75 4.72 -0.69
C ASP A 11 -10.74 4.50 -1.87
N ALA A 12 -10.52 5.19 -2.99
CA ALA A 12 -11.28 4.97 -4.20
C ALA A 12 -11.07 3.55 -4.77
N ALA A 13 -9.85 3.02 -4.72
CA ALA A 13 -9.55 1.66 -5.14
C ALA A 13 -10.19 0.59 -4.25
N ARG A 14 -10.33 0.86 -2.95
CA ARG A 14 -10.99 -0.02 -1.96
C ARG A 14 -12.52 -0.04 -2.09
N THR A 15 -13.12 0.99 -2.66
CA THR A 15 -14.58 1.11 -2.77
C THR A 15 -15.13 -0.03 -3.63
N ASP A 16 -16.05 -0.83 -3.07
CA ASP A 16 -16.66 -2.01 -3.70
C ASP A 16 -15.64 -3.00 -4.31
N ALA A 17 -14.47 -3.14 -3.68
CA ALA A 17 -13.40 -4.05 -4.09
C ALA A 17 -13.18 -5.15 -3.06
N GLU A 18 -12.98 -6.37 -3.52
CA GLU A 18 -12.40 -7.41 -2.66
C GLU A 18 -10.94 -7.07 -2.34
N PRO A 19 -10.40 -7.45 -1.17
CA PRO A 19 -9.04 -7.07 -0.76
C PRO A 19 -7.95 -7.39 -1.80
N HIS A 20 -8.08 -8.52 -2.52
CA HIS A 20 -7.12 -8.93 -3.54
C HIS A 20 -7.20 -8.10 -4.84
N GLN A 21 -8.24 -7.30 -5.03
CA GLN A 21 -8.47 -6.48 -6.23
C GLN A 21 -7.94 -5.05 -6.07
N VAL A 22 -7.69 -4.60 -4.84
CA VAL A 22 -7.40 -3.19 -4.53
C VAL A 22 -6.13 -2.71 -5.23
N ALA A 23 -5.05 -3.50 -5.21
CA ALA A 23 -3.81 -3.14 -5.89
C ALA A 23 -3.98 -2.98 -7.42
N ALA A 24 -4.79 -3.85 -8.05
CA ALA A 24 -5.09 -3.74 -9.47
C ALA A 24 -5.91 -2.47 -9.78
N ARG A 25 -6.95 -2.19 -8.98
CA ARG A 25 -7.75 -0.96 -9.11
C ARG A 25 -6.94 0.30 -8.87
N ALA A 26 -6.07 0.32 -7.86
CA ALA A 26 -5.18 1.45 -7.60
C ALA A 26 -4.25 1.70 -8.80
N SER A 27 -3.75 0.63 -9.42
CA SER A 27 -2.93 0.71 -10.64
C SER A 27 -3.72 1.27 -11.83
N GLU A 28 -4.98 0.86 -12.01
CA GLU A 28 -5.87 1.39 -13.05
C GLU A 28 -6.22 2.88 -12.84
N LEU A 29 -6.39 3.32 -11.59
CA LEU A 29 -6.60 4.72 -11.27
C LEU A 29 -5.34 5.55 -11.50
N LEU A 30 -4.18 5.06 -11.06
CA LEU A 30 -2.88 5.70 -11.28
C LEU A 30 -2.56 5.83 -12.78
N ALA A 31 -2.89 4.83 -13.59
CA ALA A 31 -2.67 4.87 -15.03
C ALA A 31 -3.42 6.00 -15.77
N ARG A 32 -4.41 6.63 -15.12
CA ARG A 32 -5.16 7.79 -15.65
C ARG A 32 -4.56 9.12 -15.20
N CYS A 33 -3.58 9.10 -14.30
CA CYS A 33 -2.90 10.30 -13.83
C CYS A 33 -1.75 10.70 -14.78
N PRO A 34 -1.31 11.97 -14.76
CA PRO A 34 -0.08 12.39 -15.42
C PRO A 34 1.14 11.59 -14.94
N GLU A 35 2.15 11.41 -15.80
CA GLU A 35 3.37 10.65 -15.47
C GLU A 35 4.07 11.15 -14.20
N ALA A 36 4.13 12.47 -14.01
CA ALA A 36 4.70 13.08 -12.81
C ALA A 36 3.92 12.72 -11.53
N GLU A 37 2.59 12.56 -11.64
CA GLU A 37 1.75 12.15 -10.52
C GLU A 37 1.95 10.67 -10.17
N ILE A 38 2.14 9.80 -11.18
CA ILE A 38 2.49 8.39 -10.99
C ILE A 38 3.85 8.26 -10.30
N ALA A 39 4.87 8.99 -10.77
CA ALA A 39 6.20 8.99 -10.15
C ALA A 39 6.16 9.49 -8.70
N ALA A 40 5.37 10.52 -8.43
CA ALA A 40 5.19 11.01 -7.07
C ALA A 40 4.40 10.03 -6.17
N ALA A 41 3.45 9.27 -6.72
CA ALA A 41 2.77 8.19 -5.99
C ALA A 41 3.77 7.11 -5.53
N GLN A 42 4.70 6.72 -6.41
CA GLN A 42 5.78 5.79 -6.09
C GLN A 42 6.61 6.29 -4.90
N GLN A 43 6.97 7.59 -4.89
CA GLN A 43 7.73 8.16 -3.80
C GLN A 43 6.95 8.10 -2.47
N VAL A 44 5.66 8.44 -2.48
CA VAL A 44 4.80 8.32 -1.29
C VAL A 44 4.73 6.88 -0.78
N LEU A 45 4.59 5.91 -1.68
CA LEU A 45 4.56 4.48 -1.32
C LEU A 45 5.90 4.05 -0.69
N TRP A 46 7.03 4.46 -1.25
CA TRP A 46 8.36 4.18 -0.69
C TRP A 46 8.56 4.79 0.70
N ASP A 47 8.13 6.04 0.89
CA ASP A 47 8.21 6.70 2.19
C ASP A 47 7.36 5.95 3.22
N LEU A 48 6.14 5.54 2.85
CA LEU A 48 5.26 4.73 3.68
C LEU A 48 5.82 3.34 4.00
N LEU A 49 6.46 2.68 3.03
CA LEU A 49 7.15 1.40 3.25
C LEU A 49 8.31 1.59 4.23
N ALA A 50 9.12 2.64 4.07
CA ALA A 50 10.19 2.95 5.03
C ALA A 50 9.63 3.26 6.43
N GLU A 51 8.58 4.09 6.53
CA GLU A 51 7.91 4.46 7.78
C GLU A 51 7.30 3.25 8.49
N SER A 52 6.76 2.28 7.75
CA SER A 52 6.06 1.10 8.27
C SER A 52 6.98 -0.05 8.67
N TYR A 53 8.28 0.00 8.34
CA TYR A 53 9.25 -0.99 8.77
C TYR A 53 9.57 -0.83 10.26
N ARG A 54 8.65 -1.28 11.14
CA ARG A 54 8.75 -1.14 12.59
C ARG A 54 8.47 -2.47 13.28
N SER A 55 9.25 -2.79 14.31
CA SER A 55 9.10 -4.03 15.09
C SER A 55 7.68 -4.29 15.63
N PRO A 56 6.92 -3.28 16.11
CA PRO A 56 5.53 -3.50 16.51
C PRO A 56 4.62 -3.97 15.36
N LEU A 57 4.83 -3.46 14.13
CA LEU A 57 4.03 -3.86 12.98
C LEU A 57 4.43 -5.27 12.51
N TRP A 58 5.72 -5.61 12.59
CA TRP A 58 6.21 -6.97 12.33
C TRP A 58 5.59 -7.97 13.32
N ALA A 59 5.55 -7.62 14.61
CA ALA A 59 4.92 -8.45 15.64
C ALA A 59 3.42 -8.65 15.36
N ALA A 60 2.72 -7.59 14.93
CA ALA A 60 1.33 -7.70 14.51
C ALA A 60 1.15 -8.66 13.32
N ALA A 61 1.98 -8.53 12.28
CA ALA A 61 1.97 -9.44 11.13
C ALA A 61 2.20 -10.90 11.55
N TYR A 62 3.18 -11.13 12.44
CA TYR A 62 3.47 -12.47 12.97
C TYR A 62 2.29 -13.09 13.71
N VAL A 63 1.62 -12.32 14.58
CA VAL A 63 0.47 -12.82 15.34
C VAL A 63 -0.73 -13.08 14.43
N ILE A 64 -1.05 -12.14 13.53
CA ILE A 64 -2.22 -12.24 12.63
C ILE A 64 -2.08 -13.43 11.67
N ASN A 65 -0.88 -13.65 11.13
CA ASN A 65 -0.65 -14.68 10.12
C ASN A 65 -0.24 -16.04 10.71
N GLY A 66 -0.04 -16.15 12.03
CA GLY A 66 0.49 -17.37 12.66
C GLY A 66 1.97 -17.63 12.37
N GLY A 67 2.72 -16.58 12.04
CA GLY A 67 4.12 -16.58 11.62
C GLY A 67 4.40 -15.44 10.64
N CYS A 68 5.65 -15.00 10.51
CA CYS A 68 6.03 -13.99 9.52
C CYS A 68 7.51 -14.16 9.13
N SER A 69 7.77 -14.27 7.82
CA SER A 69 9.10 -14.06 7.25
C SER A 69 9.28 -12.59 6.87
N ASP A 70 10.47 -12.21 6.42
CA ASP A 70 10.72 -10.87 5.88
C ASP A 70 9.86 -10.58 4.64
N ASP A 71 9.78 -11.52 3.69
CA ASP A 71 8.89 -11.41 2.53
C ASP A 71 7.40 -11.33 2.95
N GLY A 72 7.01 -12.13 3.95
CA GLY A 72 5.66 -12.09 4.50
C GLY A 72 5.34 -10.73 5.14
N PHE A 73 6.34 -10.07 5.72
CA PHE A 73 6.18 -8.73 6.26
C PHE A 73 6.05 -7.68 5.15
N ASP A 74 6.79 -7.83 4.05
CA ASP A 74 6.65 -6.99 2.87
C ASP A 74 5.24 -7.09 2.27
N TYR A 75 4.69 -8.31 2.15
CA TYR A 75 3.32 -8.51 1.68
C TYR A 75 2.29 -7.92 2.63
N PHE A 76 2.46 -8.11 3.95
CA PHE A 76 1.57 -7.53 4.96
C PHE A 76 1.55 -6.00 4.88
N ARG A 77 2.72 -5.37 4.74
CA ARG A 77 2.81 -3.90 4.59
C ARG A 77 2.26 -3.45 3.24
N GLY A 78 2.51 -4.18 2.16
CA GLY A 78 1.90 -3.93 0.85
C GLY A 78 0.38 -3.90 0.94
N TRP A 79 -0.22 -4.94 1.55
CA TRP A 79 -1.66 -5.03 1.81
C TRP A 79 -2.18 -3.89 2.71
N LEU A 80 -1.41 -3.46 3.72
CA LEU A 80 -1.82 -2.34 4.58
C LEU A 80 -1.87 -1.01 3.81
N LEU A 81 -0.98 -0.82 2.85
CA LEU A 81 -0.81 0.42 2.09
C LEU A 81 -1.66 0.46 0.80
N THR A 82 -2.32 -0.64 0.44
CA THR A 82 -3.25 -0.75 -0.70
C THR A 82 -4.63 -1.14 -0.24
#